data_AF-A0A4Q3WTC2-F1
#
_entry.id   AF-A0A4Q3WTC2-F1
#
_cell.length_a   1.000
_cell.length_b   1.000
_cell.length_c   1.000
_cell.angle_alpha   90.00
_cell.angle_beta   90.00
_cell.angle_gamma   90.00
#
_symmetry.space_group_name_H-M   'P 1'
#
loop_
_entity.id
_entity.type
_entity.pdbx_description
1 polymer ?
#
loop_
_entity_poly.entity_id
_entity_poly.type
_entity_poly.pdbx_seq_one_letter_code
_entity_poly.pdbx_strand_id
1 'polypeptide(L)'
;MPPITKTSNRTPKSLPTGSRKKPAPATVRAVTDLDAPQWYVHRELSWLEFNQRVLEEASDIENPPLERMKFLAIVSSNMDEFFEIRVAGLQQQADSRPFECGPDGLTASQALDSIATRVRRLVTDQYLCYSTQVVPALAAGGIDLLTVDDLDERACKWAKNYFERDVFPVLTPLAVDPAHPFPQLANKSLNLVVELRVPDRPGEIDGLMRDESHVEFRLGVVQVPRVLPRLVAIPAEFSPKGRKIYVFLSSLISAYVGQLFPGLEVRGSYAFRVTRNSELYLDEDEADNLLEAMQEQLARRRKGDAVRLEVQRGCDPAVVALLLRTFELDPIDLYEVDGPINLTRLMAIYGTEMRPELKDASFSPATPPHLKNAENAEEFFAVLRREDTLLHHPYDSFRSVTRFIELAAGDPNVLAIKMTLYRTSKDSPIVKALMRAAESGKQVTALVELKARFDEENNITWARAMEASGVHVVYGLVGLKTHSKLGFVVRREGDEIRRYVHLGTGNYNEVTARIYTDIGLLTANPEIGEDASKIFNLLTGMSQFPGLKRLLMAPFGLDKEFIKRIDRETAHAKKAARSKTGEKTDARIIVKMNSLVDPSVIKALY
;
A
#
# COMPACT_ATOMS: atom_id res chain seq x y z
N MET A 1 -33.27 -48.82 34.24
CA MET A 1 -32.89 -49.90 35.16
C MET A 1 -31.80 -50.75 34.51
N PRO A 2 -30.81 -51.24 35.28
CA PRO A 2 -29.37 -51.46 34.94
C PRO A 2 -29.10 -52.93 34.47
N PRO A 3 -27.86 -53.51 34.36
CA PRO A 3 -26.50 -53.09 34.80
C PRO A 3 -25.31 -53.30 33.80
N ILE A 4 -24.22 -52.52 33.85
CA ILE A 4 -22.89 -52.72 34.49
C ILE A 4 -22.21 -54.09 34.24
N THR A 5 -21.02 -54.07 33.59
CA THR A 5 -19.82 -54.84 34.03
C THR A 5 -18.50 -54.22 33.54
N LYS A 6 -17.56 -54.11 34.50
CA LYS A 6 -16.15 -53.68 34.38
C LYS A 6 -15.30 -54.78 33.73
N THR A 7 -14.28 -54.47 32.93
CA THR A 7 -12.82 -54.52 33.23
C THR A 7 -12.14 -54.83 31.88
N SER A 8 -10.95 -54.33 31.52
CA SER A 8 -9.66 -54.87 31.95
C SER A 8 -8.55 -54.24 31.08
N ASN A 9 -7.45 -53.88 31.73
CA ASN A 9 -6.21 -53.37 31.16
C ASN A 9 -5.66 -54.22 30.00
N ARG A 10 -5.34 -53.58 28.87
CA ARG A 10 -4.35 -54.09 27.92
C ARG A 10 -3.25 -53.05 27.70
N THR A 11 -2.09 -53.37 28.27
CA THR A 11 -0.77 -52.82 27.94
C THR A 11 -0.55 -52.81 26.42
N PRO A 12 -0.10 -51.70 25.83
CA PRO A 12 0.31 -51.69 24.43
C PRO A 12 1.62 -52.46 24.25
N LYS A 13 1.62 -53.40 23.30
CA LYS A 13 2.82 -54.13 22.84
C LYS A 13 3.85 -53.14 22.30
N SER A 14 5.11 -53.33 22.70
CA SER A 14 6.28 -52.61 22.20
C SER A 14 6.45 -52.82 20.69
N LEU A 15 6.46 -51.71 19.95
CA LEU A 15 6.91 -51.67 18.55
C LEU A 15 8.45 -51.67 18.51
N PRO A 16 9.06 -52.34 17.52
CA PRO A 16 10.52 -52.50 17.46
C PRO A 16 11.22 -51.16 17.22
N THR A 17 12.26 -50.90 18.01
CA THR A 17 13.14 -49.73 17.97
C THR A 17 14.02 -49.74 16.71
N GLY A 18 13.46 -49.31 15.59
CA GLY A 18 14.24 -48.93 14.42
C GLY A 18 15.05 -47.67 14.74
N SER A 19 16.38 -47.79 14.80
CA SER A 19 17.29 -46.65 14.96
C SER A 19 17.12 -45.70 13.76
N ARG A 20 16.34 -44.62 13.91
CA ARG A 20 16.39 -43.47 13.01
C ARG A 20 17.78 -42.85 13.13
N LYS A 21 18.67 -43.20 12.21
CA LYS A 21 19.92 -42.46 12.00
C LYS A 21 19.54 -41.00 11.79
N LYS A 22 20.07 -40.10 12.63
CA LYS A 22 20.04 -38.65 12.37
C LYS A 22 20.56 -38.43 10.94
N PRO A 23 19.90 -37.60 10.10
CA PRO A 23 20.47 -37.22 8.83
C PRO A 23 21.84 -36.59 9.12
N ALA A 24 22.87 -37.04 8.39
CA ALA A 24 24.19 -36.42 8.44
C ALA A 24 24.03 -34.91 8.16
N PRO A 25 24.78 -34.04 8.85
CA PRO A 25 24.76 -32.61 8.55
C PRO A 25 25.06 -32.44 7.07
N ALA A 26 24.18 -31.76 6.35
CA ALA A 26 24.42 -31.43 4.96
C ALA A 26 25.79 -30.73 4.88
N THR A 27 26.70 -31.32 4.12
CA THR A 27 27.97 -30.68 3.78
C THR A 27 27.62 -29.44 2.96
N VAL A 28 27.57 -28.28 3.64
CA VAL A 28 27.45 -26.99 3.00
C VAL A 28 28.68 -26.87 2.09
N ARG A 29 28.49 -27.04 0.78
CA ARG A 29 29.52 -26.73 -0.21
C ARG A 29 29.88 -25.27 0.04
N ALA A 30 31.16 -25.01 0.33
CA ALA A 30 31.63 -23.64 0.47
C ALA A 30 31.29 -22.89 -0.81
N VAL A 31 30.41 -21.89 -0.70
CA VAL A 31 30.06 -21.03 -1.82
C VAL A 31 31.30 -20.17 -2.10
N THR A 32 31.93 -20.37 -3.25
CA THR A 32 33.20 -19.69 -3.58
C THR A 32 32.99 -18.36 -4.29
N ASP A 33 31.81 -18.14 -4.86
CA ASP A 33 31.44 -16.91 -5.55
C ASP A 33 30.06 -16.44 -5.06
N LEU A 34 30.06 -15.44 -4.18
CA LEU A 34 28.86 -14.81 -3.63
C LEU A 34 28.33 -13.69 -4.53
N ASP A 35 29.02 -13.36 -5.63
CA ASP A 35 28.52 -12.41 -6.64
C ASP A 35 27.70 -13.14 -7.72
N ALA A 36 27.64 -14.47 -7.67
CA ALA A 36 26.94 -15.27 -8.65
C ALA A 36 25.40 -15.06 -8.57
N PRO A 37 24.72 -14.81 -9.70
CA PRO A 37 23.30 -14.42 -9.74
C PRO A 37 22.32 -15.35 -9.04
N GLN A 38 22.60 -16.65 -9.01
CA GLN A 38 21.70 -17.67 -8.43
C GLN A 38 21.48 -17.51 -6.91
N TRP A 39 22.28 -16.68 -6.23
CA TRP A 39 22.12 -16.40 -4.81
C TRP A 39 21.16 -15.25 -4.53
N TYR A 40 20.79 -14.46 -5.54
CA TYR A 40 19.94 -13.28 -5.37
C TYR A 40 18.55 -13.53 -5.96
N VAL A 41 17.54 -12.90 -5.35
CA VAL A 41 16.15 -12.94 -5.83
C VAL A 41 15.80 -11.57 -6.38
N HIS A 42 15.23 -11.53 -7.58
CA HIS A 42 14.75 -10.28 -8.16
C HIS A 42 13.74 -9.60 -7.21
N ARG A 43 13.96 -8.32 -6.93
CA ARG A 43 13.20 -7.56 -5.92
C ARG A 43 11.70 -7.55 -6.20
N GLU A 44 11.29 -7.32 -7.44
CA GLU A 44 9.89 -7.24 -7.83
C GLU A 44 9.20 -8.60 -7.77
N LEU A 45 9.91 -9.69 -8.09
CA LEU A 45 9.38 -11.05 -7.94
C LEU A 45 9.22 -11.40 -6.45
N SER A 46 10.20 -11.03 -5.61
CA SER A 46 10.08 -11.17 -4.15
C SER A 46 8.88 -10.39 -3.60
N TRP A 47 8.59 -9.20 -4.14
CA TRP A 47 7.41 -8.42 -3.77
C TRP A 47 6.10 -9.12 -4.18
N LEU A 48 6.05 -9.78 -5.34
CA LEU A 48 4.87 -10.57 -5.74
C LEU A 48 4.61 -11.74 -4.78
N GLU A 49 5.65 -12.39 -4.27
CA GLU A 49 5.48 -13.42 -3.23
C GLU A 49 5.03 -12.84 -1.89
N PHE A 50 5.45 -11.61 -1.55
CA PHE A 50 4.86 -10.90 -0.42
C PHE A 50 3.34 -10.69 -0.64
N ASN A 51 2.93 -10.23 -1.82
CA ASN A 51 1.50 -9.99 -2.09
C ASN A 51 0.70 -11.31 -2.19
N GLN A 52 1.34 -12.42 -2.56
CA GLN A 52 0.76 -13.76 -2.46
C GLN A 52 0.45 -14.12 -1.00
N ARG A 53 1.32 -13.82 -0.04
CA ARG A 53 1.03 -14.02 1.38
C ARG A 53 -0.15 -13.17 1.87
N VAL A 54 -0.31 -11.96 1.32
CA VAL A 54 -1.50 -11.15 1.60
C VAL A 54 -2.78 -11.83 1.06
N LEU A 55 -2.69 -12.52 -0.08
CA LEU A 55 -3.80 -13.33 -0.60
C LEU A 55 -4.05 -14.60 0.24
N GLU A 56 -3.01 -15.19 0.84
CA GLU A 56 -3.15 -16.32 1.77
C GLU A 56 -4.01 -15.93 2.97
N GLU A 57 -3.89 -14.71 3.51
CA GLU A 57 -4.77 -14.20 4.58
C GLU A 57 -6.25 -14.10 4.17
N ALA A 58 -6.54 -13.86 2.89
CA ALA A 58 -7.91 -13.92 2.37
C ALA A 58 -8.44 -15.36 2.26
N SER A 59 -7.54 -16.31 2.07
CA SER A 59 -7.87 -17.74 1.94
C SER A 59 -7.94 -18.44 3.30
N ASP A 60 -7.32 -17.88 4.33
CA ASP A 60 -7.34 -18.44 5.68
C ASP A 60 -8.76 -18.43 6.26
N ILE A 61 -9.24 -19.61 6.66
CA ILE A 61 -10.57 -19.81 7.21
C ILE A 61 -10.67 -19.43 8.70
N GLU A 62 -9.53 -19.28 9.38
CA GLU A 62 -9.47 -18.79 10.75
C GLU A 62 -9.75 -17.27 10.81
N ASN A 63 -9.53 -16.57 9.70
CA ASN A 63 -9.85 -15.15 9.57
C ASN A 63 -11.37 -14.94 9.37
N PRO A 64 -11.99 -13.97 10.07
CA PRO A 64 -13.41 -13.65 9.87
C PRO A 64 -13.75 -13.25 8.42
N PRO A 65 -14.99 -13.49 7.93
CA PRO A 65 -15.34 -13.28 6.52
C PRO A 65 -15.08 -11.86 5.98
N LEU A 66 -15.34 -10.81 6.77
CA LEU A 66 -15.06 -9.44 6.32
C LEU A 66 -13.56 -9.13 6.32
N GLU A 67 -12.76 -9.78 7.17
CA GLU A 67 -11.30 -9.65 7.16
C GLU A 67 -10.70 -10.29 5.91
N ARG A 68 -11.21 -11.46 5.53
CA ARG A 68 -10.82 -12.13 4.28
C ARG A 68 -11.14 -11.29 3.05
N MET A 69 -12.33 -10.68 3.02
CA MET A 69 -12.73 -9.72 1.98
C MET A 69 -11.83 -8.47 1.98
N LYS A 70 -11.48 -7.94 3.16
CA LYS A 70 -10.51 -6.84 3.30
C LYS A 70 -9.17 -7.21 2.67
N PHE A 71 -8.65 -8.41 2.92
CA PHE A 71 -7.38 -8.85 2.32
C PHE A 71 -7.44 -8.93 0.79
N LEU A 72 -8.53 -9.39 0.18
CA LEU A 72 -8.70 -9.31 -1.29
C LEU A 72 -8.63 -7.88 -1.83
N ALA A 73 -9.23 -6.93 -1.10
CA ALA A 73 -9.17 -5.51 -1.44
C ALA A 73 -7.74 -4.96 -1.30
N ILE A 74 -6.99 -5.38 -0.27
CA ILE A 74 -5.59 -5.01 -0.05
C ILE A 74 -4.71 -5.57 -1.16
N VAL A 75 -4.83 -6.85 -1.53
CA VAL A 75 -4.08 -7.47 -2.65
C VAL A 75 -4.26 -6.64 -3.92
N SER A 76 -5.49 -6.24 -4.23
CA SER A 76 -5.81 -5.42 -5.41
C SER A 76 -5.20 -4.02 -5.33
N SER A 77 -5.27 -3.39 -4.16
CA SER A 77 -4.68 -2.06 -3.94
C SER A 77 -3.15 -2.10 -4.07
N ASN A 78 -2.52 -3.14 -3.53
CA ASN A 78 -1.08 -3.37 -3.65
C ASN A 78 -0.69 -3.58 -5.11
N MET A 79 -1.47 -4.37 -5.86
CA MET A 79 -1.23 -4.56 -7.28
C MET A 79 -1.36 -3.26 -8.07
N ASP A 80 -2.31 -2.38 -7.75
CA ASP A 80 -2.39 -1.06 -8.38
C ASP A 80 -1.07 -0.29 -8.18
N GLU A 81 -0.56 -0.17 -6.95
CA GLU A 81 0.74 0.50 -6.70
C GLU A 81 1.92 -0.20 -7.39
N PHE A 82 1.93 -1.54 -7.41
CA PHE A 82 2.98 -2.30 -8.06
C PHE A 82 3.10 -1.97 -9.54
N PHE A 83 1.98 -1.88 -10.26
CA PHE A 83 1.99 -1.49 -11.66
C PHE A 83 2.34 -0.02 -11.86
N GLU A 84 1.71 0.88 -11.09
CA GLU A 84 1.90 2.32 -11.23
C GLU A 84 3.34 2.79 -11.00
N ILE A 85 4.10 2.05 -10.19
CA ILE A 85 5.44 2.44 -9.76
C ILE A 85 6.50 1.44 -10.24
N ARG A 86 6.37 0.16 -9.91
CA ARG A 86 7.47 -0.81 -10.11
C ARG A 86 7.51 -1.31 -11.55
N VAL A 87 6.37 -1.70 -12.12
CA VAL A 87 6.32 -2.13 -13.53
C VAL A 87 6.64 -0.95 -14.45
N ALA A 88 6.05 0.22 -14.18
CA ALA A 88 6.36 1.45 -14.91
C ALA A 88 7.87 1.77 -14.91
N GLY A 89 8.52 1.69 -13.73
CA GLY A 89 9.96 1.91 -13.60
C GLY A 89 10.80 0.88 -14.37
N LEU A 90 10.39 -0.40 -14.38
CA LEU A 90 11.06 -1.44 -15.15
C LEU A 90 10.88 -1.27 -16.67
N GLN A 91 9.69 -0.87 -17.14
CA GLN A 91 9.44 -0.55 -18.55
C GLN A 91 10.37 0.59 -19.01
N GLN A 92 10.49 1.64 -18.20
CA GLN A 92 11.43 2.73 -18.50
C GLN A 92 12.90 2.28 -18.47
N GLN A 93 13.27 1.39 -17.54
CA GLN A 93 14.62 0.83 -17.49
C GLN A 93 14.91 -0.03 -18.73
N ALA A 94 13.93 -0.79 -19.22
CA ALA A 94 14.05 -1.58 -20.44
C ALA A 94 14.31 -0.70 -21.67
N ASP A 95 13.63 0.47 -21.76
CA ASP A 95 13.84 1.43 -22.84
C ASP A 95 15.23 2.10 -22.78
N SER A 96 15.60 2.59 -21.60
CA SER A 96 16.76 3.47 -21.43
C SER A 96 18.08 2.74 -21.20
N ARG A 97 18.01 1.55 -20.59
CA ARG A 97 19.17 0.75 -20.16
C ARG A 97 18.92 -0.75 -20.37
N PRO A 98 18.68 -1.19 -21.63
CA PRO A 98 18.20 -2.54 -21.94
C PRO A 98 19.14 -3.68 -21.50
N PHE A 99 20.44 -3.41 -21.39
CA PHE A 99 21.46 -4.41 -21.05
C PHE A 99 21.92 -4.34 -19.58
N GLU A 100 21.39 -3.41 -18.77
CA GLU A 100 21.73 -3.33 -17.35
C GLU A 100 21.02 -4.46 -16.59
N CYS A 101 21.80 -5.27 -15.88
CA CYS A 101 21.30 -6.38 -15.06
C CYS A 101 21.40 -6.05 -13.57
N GLY A 102 20.41 -6.52 -12.81
CA GLY A 102 20.49 -6.54 -11.34
C GLY A 102 21.47 -7.58 -10.80
N PRO A 103 21.64 -7.66 -9.47
CA PRO A 103 22.45 -8.69 -8.80
C PRO A 103 22.01 -10.13 -9.10
N ASP A 104 20.75 -10.31 -9.46
CA ASP A 104 20.11 -11.57 -9.86
C ASP A 104 20.30 -11.89 -11.35
N GLY A 105 20.99 -11.03 -12.11
CA GLY A 105 21.42 -11.28 -13.49
C GLY A 105 20.33 -11.05 -14.55
N LEU A 106 19.11 -10.71 -14.18
CA LEU A 106 18.03 -10.41 -15.12
C LEU A 106 18.16 -8.98 -15.67
N THR A 107 17.93 -8.85 -16.99
CA THR A 107 17.62 -7.56 -17.63
C THR A 107 16.19 -7.12 -17.28
N ALA A 108 15.89 -5.83 -17.42
CA ALA A 108 14.55 -5.30 -17.18
C ALA A 108 13.47 -6.00 -18.03
N SER A 109 13.72 -6.29 -19.30
CA SER A 109 12.78 -7.03 -20.17
C SER A 109 12.52 -8.45 -19.67
N GLN A 110 13.57 -9.19 -19.30
CA GLN A 110 13.42 -10.54 -18.74
C GLN A 110 12.67 -10.54 -17.40
N ALA A 111 12.89 -9.51 -16.58
CA ALA A 111 12.14 -9.31 -15.35
C ALA A 111 10.66 -9.04 -15.64
N LEU A 112 10.32 -8.20 -16.62
CA LEU A 112 8.94 -7.93 -17.04
C LEU A 112 8.23 -9.21 -17.51
N ASP A 113 8.89 -10.06 -18.30
CA ASP A 113 8.34 -11.36 -18.74
C ASP A 113 8.03 -12.29 -17.56
N SER A 114 8.96 -12.35 -16.60
CA SER A 114 8.82 -13.15 -15.38
C SER A 114 7.69 -12.61 -14.49
N ILE A 115 7.60 -11.29 -14.34
CA ILE A 115 6.55 -10.59 -13.60
C ILE A 115 5.19 -10.87 -14.24
N ALA A 116 5.05 -10.70 -15.55
CA ALA A 116 3.78 -10.90 -16.23
C ALA A 116 3.25 -12.32 -16.04
N THR A 117 4.13 -13.32 -16.17
CA THR A 117 3.80 -14.72 -15.90
C THR A 117 3.33 -14.93 -14.46
N ARG A 118 4.05 -14.39 -13.48
CA ARG A 118 3.72 -14.55 -12.06
C ARG A 118 2.45 -13.80 -11.65
N VAL A 119 2.21 -12.61 -12.22
CA VAL A 119 1.01 -11.81 -11.96
C VAL A 119 -0.23 -12.50 -12.51
N ARG A 120 -0.20 -13.07 -13.73
CA ARG A 120 -1.36 -13.81 -14.26
C ARG A 120 -1.79 -14.93 -13.33
N ARG A 121 -0.83 -15.67 -12.77
CA ARG A 121 -1.09 -16.66 -11.72
C ARG A 121 -1.71 -16.04 -10.46
N LEU A 122 -1.14 -14.96 -9.94
CA LEU A 122 -1.67 -14.28 -8.75
C LEU A 122 -3.12 -13.79 -8.97
N VAL A 123 -3.42 -13.21 -10.13
CA VAL A 123 -4.76 -12.77 -10.51
C VAL A 123 -5.71 -13.97 -10.57
N THR A 124 -5.28 -15.08 -11.17
CA THR A 124 -6.09 -16.31 -11.24
C THR A 124 -6.42 -16.82 -9.84
N ASP A 125 -5.41 -16.93 -8.97
CA ASP A 125 -5.55 -17.36 -7.58
C ASP A 125 -6.48 -16.39 -6.80
N GLN A 126 -6.37 -15.08 -7.05
CA GLN A 126 -7.19 -14.05 -6.42
C GLN A 126 -8.67 -14.20 -6.74
N TYR A 127 -9.03 -14.37 -8.01
CA TYR A 127 -10.43 -14.51 -8.42
C TYR A 127 -11.01 -15.89 -8.07
N LEU A 128 -10.17 -16.94 -8.01
CA LEU A 128 -10.56 -18.22 -7.45
C LEU A 128 -10.88 -18.10 -5.95
N CYS A 129 -10.02 -17.43 -5.17
CA CYS A 129 -10.26 -17.16 -3.75
C CYS A 129 -11.54 -16.35 -3.53
N TYR A 130 -11.74 -15.30 -4.33
CA TYR A 130 -12.95 -14.48 -4.32
C TYR A 130 -14.22 -15.32 -4.51
N SER A 131 -14.29 -16.08 -5.61
CA SER A 131 -15.50 -16.79 -6.03
C SER A 131 -15.81 -18.03 -5.18
N THR A 132 -14.78 -18.81 -4.83
CA THR A 132 -14.97 -20.12 -4.19
C THR A 132 -14.88 -20.10 -2.68
N GLN A 133 -14.34 -19.04 -2.08
CA GLN A 133 -14.10 -18.99 -0.64
C GLN A 133 -14.72 -17.76 0.02
N VAL A 134 -14.38 -16.55 -0.45
CA VAL A 134 -14.80 -15.31 0.22
C VAL A 134 -16.28 -15.00 0.01
N VAL A 135 -16.78 -15.05 -1.24
CA VAL A 135 -18.20 -14.81 -1.52
C VAL A 135 -19.11 -15.79 -0.76
N PRO A 136 -18.86 -17.12 -0.77
CA PRO A 136 -19.63 -18.06 0.04
C PRO A 136 -19.57 -17.80 1.55
N ALA A 137 -18.40 -17.43 2.08
CA ALA A 137 -18.25 -17.12 3.50
C ALA A 137 -19.03 -15.86 3.92
N LEU A 138 -19.04 -14.82 3.08
CA LEU A 138 -19.88 -13.64 3.29
C LEU A 138 -21.36 -13.99 3.26
N ALA A 139 -21.79 -14.80 2.28
CA ALA A 139 -23.18 -15.22 2.14
C ALA A 139 -23.67 -16.04 3.34
N ALA A 140 -22.80 -16.88 3.93
CA ALA A 140 -23.05 -17.59 5.18
C ALA A 140 -23.18 -16.63 6.38
N GLY A 141 -22.43 -15.52 6.37
CA GLY A 141 -22.55 -14.40 7.33
C GLY A 141 -23.74 -13.46 7.09
N GLY A 142 -24.56 -13.73 6.06
CA GLY A 142 -25.74 -12.94 5.70
C GLY A 142 -25.46 -11.73 4.81
N ILE A 143 -24.30 -11.67 4.16
CA ILE A 143 -23.92 -10.62 3.20
C ILE A 143 -23.78 -11.25 1.82
N ASP A 144 -24.66 -10.89 0.89
CA ASP A 144 -24.68 -11.40 -0.47
C ASP A 144 -24.10 -10.38 -1.45
N LEU A 145 -23.18 -10.84 -2.29
CA LEU A 145 -22.68 -10.10 -3.44
C LEU A 145 -23.31 -10.71 -4.69
N LEU A 146 -24.35 -10.07 -5.22
CA LEU A 146 -25.17 -10.60 -6.30
C LEU A 146 -25.03 -9.76 -7.58
N THR A 147 -25.25 -10.40 -8.73
CA THR A 147 -25.52 -9.69 -9.97
C THR A 147 -27.01 -9.38 -10.10
N VAL A 148 -27.40 -8.55 -11.08
CA VAL A 148 -28.82 -8.25 -11.32
C VAL A 148 -29.63 -9.51 -11.66
N ASP A 149 -29.01 -10.48 -12.33
CA ASP A 149 -29.65 -11.73 -12.75
C ASP A 149 -29.90 -12.69 -11.57
N ASP A 150 -29.16 -12.52 -10.47
CA ASP A 150 -29.33 -13.32 -9.25
C ASP A 150 -30.38 -12.72 -8.28
N LEU A 151 -30.90 -11.53 -8.58
CA LEU A 151 -31.88 -10.86 -7.72
C LEU A 151 -33.27 -11.48 -7.86
N ASP A 152 -34.00 -11.52 -6.74
CA ASP A 152 -35.43 -11.80 -6.80
C ASP A 152 -36.21 -10.68 -7.51
N GLU A 153 -37.47 -10.95 -7.86
CA GLU A 153 -38.31 -10.01 -8.61
C GLU A 153 -38.46 -8.64 -7.92
N ARG A 154 -38.52 -8.62 -6.58
CA ARG A 154 -38.71 -7.39 -5.80
C ARG A 154 -37.43 -6.55 -5.79
N ALA A 155 -36.29 -7.19 -5.51
CA ALA A 155 -34.98 -6.57 -5.53
C ALA A 155 -34.61 -6.09 -6.94
N CYS A 156 -34.91 -6.89 -7.97
CA CYS A 156 -34.69 -6.54 -9.38
C CYS A 156 -35.51 -5.30 -9.78
N LYS A 157 -36.79 -5.24 -9.43
CA LYS A 157 -37.64 -4.07 -9.67
C LYS A 157 -37.11 -2.82 -8.97
N TRP A 158 -36.64 -2.96 -7.73
CA TRP A 158 -36.00 -1.84 -7.03
C TRP A 158 -34.72 -1.39 -7.72
N ALA A 159 -33.85 -2.32 -8.11
CA ALA A 159 -32.58 -2.03 -8.76
C ALA A 159 -32.78 -1.31 -10.10
N LYS A 160 -33.81 -1.71 -10.87
CA LYS A 160 -34.23 -1.00 -12.09
C LYS A 160 -34.65 0.44 -11.81
N ASN A 161 -35.53 0.65 -10.83
CA ASN A 161 -35.99 1.99 -10.46
C ASN A 161 -34.84 2.87 -9.95
N TYR A 162 -33.92 2.31 -9.16
CA TYR A 162 -32.71 2.99 -8.71
C TYR A 162 -31.81 3.35 -9.90
N PHE A 163 -31.64 2.45 -10.87
CA PHE A 163 -30.92 2.75 -12.10
C PHE A 163 -31.56 3.94 -12.83
N GLU A 164 -32.86 3.90 -13.11
CA GLU A 164 -33.55 4.94 -13.88
C GLU A 164 -33.55 6.31 -13.16
N ARG A 165 -33.70 6.33 -11.83
CA ARG A 165 -33.81 7.55 -11.04
C ARG A 165 -32.46 8.18 -10.67
N ASP A 166 -31.50 7.36 -10.22
CA ASP A 166 -30.26 7.84 -9.60
C ASP A 166 -29.03 7.65 -10.50
N VAL A 167 -28.98 6.55 -11.26
CA VAL A 167 -27.80 6.18 -12.04
C VAL A 167 -27.84 6.75 -13.46
N PHE A 168 -28.92 6.49 -14.20
CA PHE A 168 -29.09 6.89 -15.59
C PHE A 168 -28.85 8.40 -15.82
N PRO A 169 -29.38 9.34 -15.00
CA PRO A 169 -29.20 10.76 -15.23
C PRO A 169 -27.75 11.27 -15.12
N VAL A 170 -26.86 10.50 -14.49
CA VAL A 170 -25.44 10.86 -14.33
C VAL A 170 -24.52 10.10 -15.28
N LEU A 171 -25.06 9.22 -16.14
CA LEU A 171 -24.29 8.52 -17.15
C LEU A 171 -24.24 9.34 -18.44
N THR A 172 -23.09 9.30 -19.10
CA THR A 172 -22.89 9.88 -20.43
C THR A 172 -22.30 8.82 -21.33
N PRO A 173 -23.07 8.29 -22.31
CA PRO A 173 -22.52 7.37 -23.29
C PRO A 173 -21.61 8.12 -24.27
N LEU A 174 -20.41 7.59 -24.50
CA LEU A 174 -19.43 8.16 -25.42
C LEU A 174 -19.32 7.24 -26.63
N ALA A 175 -19.73 7.70 -27.82
CA ALA A 175 -19.54 6.95 -29.05
C ALA A 175 -18.07 6.96 -29.47
N VAL A 176 -17.58 5.85 -29.99
CA VAL A 176 -16.24 5.70 -30.57
C VAL A 176 -16.40 5.32 -32.04
N ASP A 177 -16.02 6.24 -32.92
CA ASP A 177 -16.11 6.12 -34.38
C ASP A 177 -15.01 6.99 -35.04
N PRO A 178 -14.81 6.96 -36.37
CA PRO A 178 -13.76 7.75 -37.02
C PRO A 178 -13.86 9.28 -36.80
N ALA A 179 -15.04 9.82 -36.49
CA ALA A 179 -15.26 11.23 -36.18
C ALA A 179 -15.14 11.51 -34.66
N HIS A 180 -15.32 10.51 -33.81
CA HIS A 180 -15.22 10.59 -32.35
C HIS A 180 -14.14 9.64 -31.85
N PRO A 181 -12.89 10.12 -31.67
CA PRO A 181 -11.81 9.27 -31.19
C PRO A 181 -12.10 8.77 -29.77
N PHE A 182 -11.40 7.69 -29.41
CA PHE A 182 -11.56 7.08 -28.09
C PHE A 182 -11.36 8.10 -26.96
N PRO A 183 -12.25 8.16 -25.96
CA PRO A 183 -12.22 9.22 -24.96
C PRO A 183 -11.02 9.12 -24.02
N GLN A 184 -10.52 10.28 -23.56
CA GLN A 184 -9.49 10.29 -22.52
C GLN A 184 -10.07 9.82 -21.18
N LEU A 185 -9.54 8.72 -20.66
CA LEU A 185 -9.99 8.11 -19.42
C LEU A 185 -9.07 8.46 -18.25
N ALA A 186 -9.66 8.79 -17.10
CA ALA A 186 -8.91 9.02 -15.88
C ALA A 186 -8.22 7.72 -15.39
N ASN A 187 -7.03 7.84 -14.81
CA ASN A 187 -6.31 6.69 -14.26
C ASN A 187 -7.17 5.91 -13.24
N LYS A 188 -7.15 4.58 -13.34
CA LYS A 188 -7.94 3.63 -12.52
C LYS A 188 -9.45 3.88 -12.55
N SER A 189 -9.98 4.61 -13.54
CA SER A 189 -11.43 4.68 -13.76
C SER A 189 -11.93 3.32 -14.23
N LEU A 190 -13.08 2.91 -13.69
CA LEU A 190 -13.79 1.74 -14.17
C LEU A 190 -14.75 2.18 -15.28
N ASN A 191 -14.70 1.51 -16.42
CA ASN A 191 -15.48 1.85 -17.60
C ASN A 191 -16.10 0.58 -18.18
N LEU A 192 -17.17 0.73 -18.94
CA LEU A 192 -17.79 -0.32 -19.74
C LEU A 192 -17.56 0.01 -21.21
N VAL A 193 -17.08 -0.96 -21.98
CA VAL A 193 -17.10 -0.92 -23.44
C VAL A 193 -18.32 -1.71 -23.91
N VAL A 194 -19.11 -1.11 -24.79
CA VAL A 194 -20.40 -1.61 -25.24
C VAL A 194 -20.33 -1.81 -26.75
N GLU A 195 -20.55 -3.03 -27.19
CA GLU A 195 -20.63 -3.36 -28.61
C GLU A 195 -22.05 -3.13 -29.11
N LEU A 196 -22.18 -2.28 -30.11
CA LEU A 196 -23.46 -1.81 -30.63
C LEU A 196 -23.60 -2.24 -32.08
N ARG A 197 -24.76 -2.81 -32.41
CA ARG A 197 -25.19 -3.11 -33.77
C ARG A 197 -26.32 -2.17 -34.16
N VAL A 198 -26.22 -1.57 -35.35
CA VAL A 198 -27.35 -0.86 -35.95
C VAL A 198 -28.34 -1.91 -36.48
N PRO A 199 -29.60 -1.95 -36.01
CA PRO A 199 -30.59 -2.88 -36.52
C PRO A 199 -30.88 -2.62 -38.00
N ASP A 200 -31.08 -3.68 -38.77
CA ASP A 200 -31.49 -3.58 -40.16
C ASP A 200 -32.91 -2.98 -40.22
N ARG A 201 -33.03 -1.77 -40.79
CA ARG A 201 -34.33 -1.12 -41.00
C ARG A 201 -34.93 -1.62 -42.33
N PRO A 202 -36.15 -2.19 -42.32
CA PRO A 202 -36.88 -2.40 -43.57
C PRO A 202 -37.28 -1.03 -44.15
N GLY A 203 -36.73 -0.65 -45.30
CA GLY A 203 -37.17 0.52 -46.06
C GLY A 203 -36.21 1.73 -46.12
N GLU A 204 -35.00 1.64 -45.59
CA GLU A 204 -33.95 2.60 -45.94
C GLU A 204 -33.36 2.26 -47.31
N ILE A 205 -33.29 3.28 -48.16
CA ILE A 205 -33.16 3.19 -49.61
C ILE A 205 -31.88 2.44 -50.00
N ASP A 206 -32.11 1.34 -50.71
CA ASP A 206 -31.16 0.61 -51.54
C ASP A 206 -30.44 1.57 -52.49
N GLY A 207 -29.14 1.78 -52.29
CA GLY A 207 -28.37 2.67 -53.16
C GLY A 207 -27.07 3.21 -52.59
N LEU A 208 -26.15 2.30 -52.21
CA LEU A 208 -24.69 2.38 -52.42
C LEU A 208 -24.01 1.38 -51.47
N MET A 209 -23.69 0.20 -52.00
CA MET A 209 -22.64 -0.71 -51.53
C MET A 209 -22.65 -1.04 -50.01
N ARG A 210 -23.66 -1.76 -49.52
CA ARG A 210 -23.45 -2.61 -48.34
C ARG A 210 -22.87 -3.94 -48.81
N ASP A 211 -21.55 -4.03 -48.81
CA ASP A 211 -20.85 -5.31 -48.88
C ASP A 211 -21.32 -6.16 -47.69
N GLU A 212 -21.85 -7.37 -47.94
CA GLU A 212 -22.41 -8.26 -46.91
C GLU A 212 -21.35 -8.68 -45.85
N SER A 213 -20.07 -8.36 -46.07
CA SER A 213 -18.96 -8.50 -45.12
C SER A 213 -18.83 -7.38 -44.07
N HIS A 214 -19.55 -6.26 -44.18
CA HIS A 214 -19.33 -5.07 -43.34
C HIS A 214 -20.54 -4.76 -42.45
N VAL A 215 -20.74 -5.56 -41.39
CA VAL A 215 -21.49 -5.09 -40.23
C VAL A 215 -20.61 -4.06 -39.54
N GLU A 216 -20.88 -2.76 -39.74
CA GLU A 216 -20.22 -1.70 -38.97
C GLU A 216 -20.63 -1.80 -37.49
N PHE A 217 -19.83 -2.49 -36.70
CA PHE A 217 -19.94 -2.45 -35.25
C PHE A 217 -19.48 -1.08 -34.76
N ARG A 218 -20.34 -0.43 -33.97
CA ARG A 218 -19.99 0.79 -33.27
C ARG A 218 -19.67 0.46 -31.83
N LEU A 219 -18.74 1.20 -31.24
CA LEU A 219 -18.42 1.04 -29.83
C LEU A 219 -18.94 2.23 -29.04
N GLY A 220 -19.53 1.92 -27.89
CA GLY A 220 -19.86 2.89 -26.86
C GLY A 220 -18.94 2.70 -25.65
N VAL A 221 -18.50 3.78 -25.03
CA VAL A 221 -17.82 3.76 -23.74
C VAL A 221 -18.71 4.45 -22.71
N VAL A 222 -18.96 3.77 -21.59
CA VAL A 222 -19.72 4.31 -20.46
C VAL A 222 -18.82 4.31 -19.24
N GLN A 223 -18.54 5.50 -18.70
CA GLN A 223 -17.74 5.63 -17.49
C GLN A 223 -18.60 5.33 -16.26
N VAL A 224 -18.13 4.45 -15.37
CA VAL A 224 -18.85 4.18 -14.12
C VAL A 224 -18.59 5.37 -13.16
N PRO A 225 -19.63 6.13 -12.77
CA PRO A 225 -19.46 7.43 -12.11
C PRO A 225 -18.84 7.30 -10.70
N ARG A 226 -17.94 8.22 -10.33
CA ARG A 226 -17.29 8.25 -8.99
C ARG A 226 -18.18 8.84 -7.91
N VAL A 227 -19.19 9.63 -8.29
CA VAL A 227 -20.10 10.30 -7.36
C VAL A 227 -21.10 9.34 -6.70
N LEU A 228 -21.31 8.15 -7.29
CA LEU A 228 -22.21 7.12 -6.76
C LEU A 228 -21.43 6.04 -6.01
N PRO A 229 -22.08 5.37 -5.03
CA PRO A 229 -21.52 4.19 -4.36
C PRO A 229 -21.16 3.10 -5.39
N ARG A 230 -19.95 2.55 -5.31
CA ARG A 230 -19.48 1.49 -6.22
C ARG A 230 -20.14 0.13 -5.96
N LEU A 231 -20.60 -0.07 -4.74
CA LEU A 231 -21.42 -1.18 -4.30
C LEU A 231 -22.76 -0.60 -3.86
N VAL A 232 -23.82 -0.96 -4.57
CA VAL A 232 -25.19 -0.52 -4.30
C VAL A 232 -25.79 -1.50 -3.32
N ALA A 233 -26.13 -1.03 -2.12
CA ALA A 233 -26.86 -1.84 -1.15
C ALA A 233 -28.34 -1.86 -1.50
N ILE A 234 -28.92 -3.06 -1.68
CA ILE A 234 -30.36 -3.22 -1.80
C ILE A 234 -30.99 -2.92 -0.42
N PRO A 235 -32.02 -2.06 -0.33
CA PRO A 235 -32.66 -1.76 0.94
C PRO A 235 -33.23 -3.03 1.59
N ALA A 236 -33.24 -3.04 2.93
CA ALA A 236 -33.67 -4.19 3.71
C ALA A 236 -35.12 -4.62 3.42
N GLU A 237 -35.99 -3.68 3.02
CA GLU A 237 -37.38 -3.96 2.65
C GLU A 237 -37.53 -4.75 1.34
N PHE A 238 -36.51 -4.71 0.47
CA PHE A 238 -36.42 -5.50 -0.76
C PHE A 238 -35.42 -6.65 -0.65
N SER A 239 -34.90 -6.92 0.55
CA SER A 239 -34.00 -8.03 0.82
C SER A 239 -34.69 -9.10 1.67
N PRO A 240 -34.31 -10.39 1.57
CA PRO A 240 -34.75 -11.39 2.51
C PRO A 240 -34.38 -11.02 3.95
N LYS A 241 -35.24 -11.36 4.92
CA LYS A 241 -35.02 -11.00 6.33
C LYS A 241 -33.66 -11.50 6.81
N GLY A 242 -32.89 -10.60 7.44
CA GLY A 242 -31.56 -10.90 7.98
C GLY A 242 -30.45 -10.99 6.94
N ARG A 243 -30.72 -10.71 5.66
CA ARG A 243 -29.72 -10.67 4.58
C ARG A 243 -29.45 -9.25 4.13
N LYS A 244 -28.22 -8.98 3.72
CA LYS A 244 -27.77 -7.72 3.11
C LYS A 244 -27.27 -8.03 1.71
N ILE A 245 -27.93 -7.48 0.70
CA ILE A 245 -27.56 -7.71 -0.69
C ILE A 245 -26.83 -6.47 -1.22
N TYR A 246 -25.68 -6.68 -1.84
CA TYR A 246 -24.94 -5.68 -2.58
C TYR A 246 -24.81 -6.09 -4.04
N VAL A 247 -24.93 -5.10 -4.92
CA VAL A 247 -24.70 -5.24 -6.36
C VAL A 247 -23.61 -4.27 -6.79
N PHE A 248 -22.66 -4.73 -7.59
CA PHE A 248 -21.65 -3.84 -8.16
C PHE A 248 -22.32 -2.84 -9.11
N LEU A 249 -21.98 -1.55 -8.99
CA LEU A 249 -22.55 -0.51 -9.84
C LEU A 249 -22.25 -0.77 -11.33
N SER A 250 -21.08 -1.33 -11.65
CA SER A 250 -20.75 -1.73 -13.03
C SER A 250 -21.67 -2.84 -13.56
N SER A 251 -21.99 -3.84 -12.74
CA SER A 251 -22.95 -4.90 -13.11
C SER A 251 -24.35 -4.32 -13.30
N LEU A 252 -24.78 -3.42 -12.41
CA LEU A 252 -26.06 -2.72 -12.54
C LEU A 252 -26.16 -1.91 -13.84
N ILE A 253 -25.12 -1.12 -14.15
CA ILE A 253 -25.09 -0.35 -15.40
C ILE A 253 -25.08 -1.28 -16.60
N SER A 254 -24.26 -2.35 -16.57
CA SER A 254 -24.18 -3.31 -17.67
C SER A 254 -25.52 -3.97 -17.99
N ALA A 255 -26.32 -4.31 -16.96
CA ALA A 255 -27.63 -4.93 -17.14
C ALA A 255 -28.65 -4.01 -17.85
N TYR A 256 -28.52 -2.69 -17.67
CA TYR A 256 -29.45 -1.69 -18.24
C TYR A 256 -28.81 -0.79 -19.29
N VAL A 257 -27.60 -1.12 -19.76
CA VAL A 257 -26.78 -0.26 -20.61
C VAL A 257 -27.46 0.07 -21.95
N GLY A 258 -28.33 -0.82 -22.45
CA GLY A 258 -29.09 -0.61 -23.68
C GLY A 258 -30.00 0.62 -23.64
N GLN A 259 -30.44 1.06 -22.46
CA GLN A 259 -31.24 2.29 -22.33
C GLN A 259 -30.46 3.55 -22.74
N LEU A 260 -29.12 3.53 -22.67
CA LEU A 260 -28.27 4.65 -23.08
C LEU A 260 -28.10 4.75 -24.60
N PHE A 261 -28.47 3.71 -25.35
CA PHE A 261 -28.24 3.61 -26.78
C PHE A 261 -29.56 3.32 -27.52
N PRO A 262 -30.52 4.27 -27.50
CA PRO A 262 -31.82 4.05 -28.12
C PRO A 262 -31.68 3.82 -29.64
N GLY A 263 -32.36 2.79 -30.14
CA GLY A 263 -32.32 2.41 -31.55
C GLY A 263 -31.11 1.57 -31.97
N LEU A 264 -30.23 1.20 -31.04
CA LEU A 264 -29.12 0.27 -31.26
C LEU A 264 -29.34 -1.01 -30.46
N GLU A 265 -28.83 -2.13 -30.98
CA GLU A 265 -28.82 -3.40 -30.27
C GLU A 265 -27.47 -3.60 -29.56
N VAL A 266 -27.50 -3.83 -28.25
CA VAL A 266 -26.31 -4.17 -27.46
C VAL A 266 -25.95 -5.63 -27.69
N ARG A 267 -24.77 -5.89 -28.25
CA ARG A 267 -24.22 -7.24 -28.46
C ARG A 267 -23.40 -7.73 -27.28
N GLY A 268 -22.67 -6.83 -26.66
CA GLY A 268 -21.79 -7.11 -25.53
C GLY A 268 -21.58 -5.85 -24.69
N SER A 269 -21.31 -6.05 -23.40
CA SER A 269 -20.93 -4.99 -22.47
C SER A 269 -19.88 -5.56 -21.52
N TYR A 270 -18.69 -4.99 -21.55
CA TYR A 270 -17.52 -5.52 -20.86
C TYR A 270 -16.88 -4.45 -20.00
N ALA A 271 -16.66 -4.76 -18.72
CA ALA A 271 -15.89 -3.88 -17.86
C ALA A 271 -14.42 -3.87 -18.28
N PHE A 272 -13.78 -2.70 -18.21
CA PHE A 272 -12.34 -2.56 -18.33
C PHE A 272 -11.80 -1.43 -17.44
N ARG A 273 -10.52 -1.52 -17.08
CA ARG A 273 -9.78 -0.52 -16.31
C ARG A 273 -8.36 -0.40 -16.84
N VAL A 274 -7.87 0.84 -16.91
CA VAL A 274 -6.48 1.14 -17.25
C VAL A 274 -5.77 1.69 -16.03
N THR A 275 -4.57 1.18 -15.78
CA THR A 275 -3.64 1.72 -14.78
C THR A 275 -2.50 2.41 -15.50
N ARG A 276 -2.09 3.57 -14.99
CA ARG A 276 -1.11 4.47 -15.61
C ARG A 276 0.04 4.80 -14.67
N ASN A 277 1.22 5.10 -15.22
CA ASN A 277 2.38 5.52 -14.45
C ASN A 277 2.07 6.74 -13.57
N SER A 278 2.39 6.63 -12.27
CA SER A 278 2.16 7.67 -11.25
C SER A 278 3.45 8.39 -10.81
N GLU A 279 4.62 8.00 -11.32
CA GLU A 279 5.90 8.58 -10.88
C GLU A 279 6.11 10.01 -11.42
N LEU A 280 6.51 10.91 -10.52
CA LEU A 280 6.97 12.26 -10.84
C LEU A 280 8.48 12.20 -11.06
N TYR A 281 8.92 12.40 -12.30
CA TYR A 281 10.33 12.60 -12.61
C TYR A 281 10.66 14.08 -12.38
N LEU A 282 11.77 14.35 -11.70
CA LEU A 282 12.36 15.68 -11.66
C LEU A 282 13.56 15.63 -12.59
N ASP A 283 13.61 16.48 -13.61
CA ASP A 283 14.90 16.83 -14.23
C ASP A 283 15.65 17.67 -13.21
N GLU A 284 16.76 17.12 -12.71
CA GLU A 284 17.53 17.68 -11.58
C GLU A 284 18.34 18.93 -11.98
N ASP A 285 18.39 19.27 -13.27
CA ASP A 285 19.25 20.31 -13.83
C ASP A 285 18.59 21.69 -14.03
N GLU A 286 17.28 21.86 -13.79
CA GLU A 286 16.54 23.08 -14.22
C GLU A 286 15.82 23.93 -13.14
N ALA A 287 15.93 23.67 -11.83
CA ALA A 287 15.14 24.44 -10.85
C ALA A 287 15.87 24.98 -9.61
N ASP A 288 15.80 26.31 -9.45
CA ASP A 288 16.28 27.06 -8.28
C ASP A 288 15.37 26.90 -7.03
N ASN A 289 14.13 26.40 -7.20
CA ASN A 289 13.17 26.17 -6.11
C ASN A 289 12.43 24.83 -6.29
N LEU A 290 12.65 23.89 -5.36
CA LEU A 290 12.07 22.54 -5.39
C LEU A 290 10.52 22.54 -5.45
N LEU A 291 9.88 23.52 -4.81
CA LEU A 291 8.41 23.61 -4.78
C LEU A 291 7.82 24.07 -6.12
N GLU A 292 8.48 25.00 -6.82
CA GLU A 292 8.09 25.45 -8.17
C GLU A 292 8.41 24.38 -9.22
N ALA A 293 9.57 23.72 -9.11
CA ALA A 293 9.95 22.57 -9.95
C ALA A 293 8.90 21.46 -9.94
N MET A 294 8.39 21.13 -8.74
CA MET A 294 7.35 20.11 -8.58
C MET A 294 6.01 20.53 -9.21
N GLN A 295 5.70 21.83 -9.23
CA GLN A 295 4.47 22.34 -9.83
C GLN A 295 4.53 22.32 -11.37
N GLU A 296 5.68 22.62 -11.96
CA GLU A 296 5.87 22.59 -13.42
C GLU A 296 5.97 21.16 -13.98
N GLN A 297 6.60 20.24 -13.25
CA GLN A 297 6.77 18.83 -13.67
C GLN A 297 5.49 18.00 -13.59
N LEU A 298 4.45 18.47 -12.88
CA LEU A 298 3.10 17.91 -12.98
C LEU A 298 2.55 17.91 -14.43
N ALA A 299 3.14 18.70 -15.33
CA ALA A 299 2.65 18.95 -16.70
C ALA A 299 3.47 18.30 -17.85
N ARG A 300 4.45 17.43 -17.61
CA ARG A 300 5.32 16.79 -18.66
C ARG A 300 5.42 15.26 -18.52
N ARG A 301 6.05 14.51 -19.43
CA ARG A 301 5.59 14.08 -20.79
C ARG A 301 5.35 12.54 -20.87
N ARG A 302 5.54 11.80 -19.76
CA ARG A 302 5.26 10.34 -19.59
C ARG A 302 4.43 9.99 -18.34
N LYS A 303 4.12 10.99 -17.50
CA LYS A 303 3.13 10.82 -16.44
C LYS A 303 1.79 10.55 -17.10
N GLY A 304 1.22 9.39 -16.82
CA GLY A 304 -0.04 8.98 -17.44
C GLY A 304 0.08 7.96 -18.57
N ASP A 305 1.27 7.46 -18.93
CA ASP A 305 1.38 6.33 -19.86
C ASP A 305 0.69 5.09 -19.28
N ALA A 306 -0.01 4.32 -20.11
CA ALA A 306 -0.68 3.10 -19.65
C ALA A 306 0.37 2.02 -19.37
N VAL A 307 0.18 1.28 -18.28
CA VAL A 307 1.08 0.19 -17.88
C VAL A 307 0.36 -1.13 -17.65
N ARG A 308 -0.98 -1.10 -17.62
CA ARG A 308 -1.82 -2.29 -17.43
C ARG A 308 -3.22 -2.05 -17.97
N LEU A 309 -3.75 -3.04 -18.70
CA LEU A 309 -5.15 -3.13 -19.07
C LEU A 309 -5.79 -4.35 -18.38
N GLU A 310 -6.82 -4.10 -17.58
CA GLU A 310 -7.68 -5.14 -17.02
C GLU A 310 -8.99 -5.17 -17.80
N VAL A 311 -9.41 -6.35 -18.26
CA VAL A 311 -10.69 -6.56 -18.95
C VAL A 311 -11.46 -7.70 -18.32
N GLN A 312 -12.79 -7.61 -18.34
CA GLN A 312 -13.64 -8.71 -17.90
C GLN A 312 -13.46 -9.90 -18.84
N ARG A 313 -13.36 -11.10 -18.26
CA ARG A 313 -13.27 -12.36 -19.02
C ARG A 313 -14.48 -12.50 -19.96
N GLY A 314 -14.21 -12.93 -21.20
CA GLY A 314 -15.23 -13.06 -22.24
C GLY A 314 -15.46 -11.79 -23.06
N CYS A 315 -14.63 -10.76 -22.88
CA CYS A 315 -14.59 -9.60 -23.78
C CYS A 315 -14.21 -10.03 -25.21
N ASP A 316 -14.87 -9.45 -26.21
CA ASP A 316 -14.59 -9.76 -27.62
C ASP A 316 -13.11 -9.48 -27.95
N PRO A 317 -12.37 -10.43 -28.56
CA PRO A 317 -10.97 -10.24 -28.93
C PRO A 317 -10.70 -9.01 -29.81
N ALA A 318 -11.65 -8.61 -30.66
CA ALA A 318 -11.54 -7.40 -31.48
C ALA A 318 -11.58 -6.14 -30.60
N VAL A 319 -12.43 -6.12 -29.58
CA VAL A 319 -12.50 -5.03 -28.59
C VAL A 319 -11.21 -4.98 -27.76
N VAL A 320 -10.71 -6.12 -27.29
CA VAL A 320 -9.43 -6.20 -26.58
C VAL A 320 -8.29 -5.66 -27.44
N ALA A 321 -8.20 -6.08 -28.70
CA ALA A 321 -7.18 -5.61 -29.63
C ALA A 321 -7.30 -4.11 -29.95
N LEU A 322 -8.51 -3.55 -29.91
CA LEU A 322 -8.71 -2.10 -30.03
C LEU A 322 -8.22 -1.37 -28.77
N LEU A 323 -8.59 -1.85 -27.58
CA LEU A 323 -8.19 -1.23 -26.32
C LEU A 323 -6.66 -1.24 -26.16
N LEU A 324 -6.00 -2.36 -26.47
CA LEU A 324 -4.53 -2.44 -26.46
C LEU A 324 -3.90 -1.41 -27.41
N ARG A 325 -4.37 -1.33 -28.65
CA ARG A 325 -3.89 -0.33 -29.62
C ARG A 325 -4.15 1.11 -29.17
N THR A 326 -5.32 1.36 -28.60
CA THR A 326 -5.72 2.70 -28.13
C THR A 326 -4.86 3.19 -26.99
N PHE A 327 -4.46 2.30 -26.08
CA PHE A 327 -3.65 2.64 -24.93
C PHE A 327 -2.15 2.38 -25.12
N GLU A 328 -1.73 2.01 -26.33
CA GLU A 328 -0.34 1.71 -26.68
C GLU A 328 0.27 0.64 -25.76
N LEU A 329 -0.52 -0.41 -25.50
CA LEU A 329 -0.16 -1.54 -24.65
C LEU A 329 0.08 -2.80 -25.46
N ASP A 330 1.00 -3.63 -24.97
CA ASP A 330 1.28 -4.93 -25.55
C ASP A 330 0.42 -6.04 -24.92
N PRO A 331 0.28 -7.22 -25.57
CA PRO A 331 -0.45 -8.35 -25.00
C PRO A 331 0.08 -8.81 -23.63
N ILE A 332 1.33 -8.47 -23.30
CA ILE A 332 1.91 -8.76 -21.98
C ILE A 332 1.25 -7.97 -20.85
N ASP A 333 0.74 -6.77 -21.15
CA ASP A 333 0.12 -5.84 -20.20
C ASP A 333 -1.39 -6.09 -20.00
N LEU A 334 -1.95 -7.06 -20.73
CA LEU A 334 -3.35 -7.49 -20.65
C LEU A 334 -3.57 -8.50 -19.53
N TYR A 335 -4.57 -8.21 -18.68
CA TYR A 335 -5.03 -9.09 -17.63
C TYR A 335 -6.54 -9.29 -17.73
N GLU A 336 -6.95 -10.48 -18.16
CA GLU A 336 -8.35 -10.89 -18.15
C GLU A 336 -8.75 -11.36 -16.76
N VAL A 337 -9.89 -10.87 -16.25
CA VAL A 337 -10.35 -11.18 -14.89
C VAL A 337 -11.70 -11.90 -14.88
N ASP A 338 -11.79 -12.96 -14.08
CA ASP A 338 -12.99 -13.79 -13.95
C ASP A 338 -13.85 -13.33 -12.76
N GLY A 339 -14.43 -12.14 -12.90
CA GLY A 339 -15.24 -11.51 -11.85
C GLY A 339 -15.29 -9.99 -11.97
N PRO A 340 -15.71 -9.28 -10.90
CA PRO A 340 -15.79 -7.83 -10.92
C PRO A 340 -14.40 -7.19 -10.93
N ILE A 341 -14.14 -6.31 -11.90
CA ILE A 341 -12.91 -5.52 -11.93
C ILE A 341 -12.87 -4.59 -10.72
N ASN A 342 -11.66 -4.42 -10.16
CA ASN A 342 -11.37 -3.51 -9.06
C ASN A 342 -11.96 -3.97 -7.72
N LEU A 343 -11.49 -5.11 -7.21
CA LEU A 343 -11.88 -5.63 -5.89
C LEU A 343 -11.49 -4.71 -4.73
N THR A 344 -10.63 -3.71 -4.92
CA THR A 344 -10.36 -2.66 -3.91
C THR A 344 -11.66 -2.00 -3.41
N ARG A 345 -12.70 -1.97 -4.25
CA ARG A 345 -14.02 -1.40 -3.89
C ARG A 345 -14.76 -2.19 -2.80
N LEU A 346 -14.43 -3.46 -2.59
CA LEU A 346 -14.99 -4.26 -1.50
C LEU A 346 -14.72 -3.65 -0.12
N MET A 347 -13.67 -2.83 0.01
CA MET A 347 -13.34 -2.16 1.26
C MET A 347 -14.43 -1.21 1.76
N ALA A 348 -15.33 -0.77 0.87
CA ALA A 348 -16.51 0.00 1.26
C ALA A 348 -17.43 -0.78 2.20
N ILE A 349 -17.66 -2.08 1.93
CA ILE A 349 -18.48 -2.95 2.79
C ILE A 349 -17.85 -3.10 4.17
N TYR A 350 -16.52 -3.27 4.22
CA TYR A 350 -15.79 -3.36 5.48
C TYR A 350 -15.99 -2.11 6.35
N GLY A 351 -15.98 -0.92 5.73
CA GLY A 351 -16.17 0.35 6.44
C GLY A 351 -17.60 0.62 6.91
N THR A 352 -18.62 0.19 6.15
CA THR A 352 -20.03 0.51 6.46
C THR A 352 -20.70 -0.52 7.36
N GLU A 353 -20.30 -1.80 7.30
CA GLU A 353 -20.99 -2.86 8.01
C GLU A 353 -20.61 -2.94 9.49
N MET A 354 -21.60 -2.76 10.36
CA MET A 354 -21.46 -2.87 11.82
C MET A 354 -21.74 -4.31 12.30
N ARG A 355 -20.95 -5.26 11.78
CA ARG A 355 -21.05 -6.71 12.06
C ARG A 355 -19.78 -7.19 12.77
N PRO A 356 -19.61 -6.93 14.09
CA PRO A 356 -18.39 -7.26 14.82
C PRO A 356 -18.09 -8.76 14.82
N GLU A 357 -19.10 -9.62 14.71
CA GLU A 357 -18.94 -11.08 14.61
C GLU A 357 -18.33 -11.56 13.28
N LEU A 358 -18.26 -10.69 12.27
CA LEU A 358 -17.63 -10.98 10.98
C LEU A 358 -16.26 -10.30 10.83
N LYS A 359 -15.75 -9.65 11.89
CA LYS A 359 -14.52 -8.86 11.92
C LYS A 359 -13.60 -9.33 13.05
N ASP A 360 -12.35 -8.89 13.01
CA ASP A 360 -11.44 -9.03 14.13
C ASP A 360 -11.98 -8.29 15.37
N ALA A 361 -11.63 -8.80 16.55
CA ALA A 361 -11.93 -8.12 17.80
C ALA A 361 -11.26 -6.74 17.81
N SER A 362 -12.06 -5.70 18.06
CA SER A 362 -11.54 -4.33 18.12
C SER A 362 -10.47 -4.22 19.21
N PHE A 363 -9.29 -3.75 18.83
CA PHE A 363 -8.19 -3.49 19.75
C PHE A 363 -8.14 -2.01 20.14
N SER A 364 -8.05 -1.71 21.43
CA SER A 364 -7.90 -0.35 21.96
C SER A 364 -6.49 -0.14 22.48
N PRO A 365 -5.69 0.77 21.87
CA PRO A 365 -4.32 1.03 22.31
C PRO A 365 -4.26 1.55 23.75
N ALA A 366 -3.31 1.03 24.53
CA ALA A 366 -3.08 1.48 25.91
C ALA A 366 -2.09 2.65 25.94
N THR A 367 -2.26 3.59 26.87
CA THR A 367 -1.19 4.58 27.14
C THR A 367 -0.31 4.02 28.27
N PRO A 368 1.03 4.01 28.14
CA PRO A 368 1.91 3.55 29.20
C PRO A 368 1.60 4.26 30.53
N PRO A 369 1.46 3.55 31.67
CA PRO A 369 0.99 4.15 32.92
C PRO A 369 1.78 5.36 33.39
N HIS A 370 3.11 5.33 33.24
CA HIS A 370 3.99 6.44 33.61
C HIS A 370 3.77 7.70 32.77
N LEU A 371 3.41 7.57 31.49
CA LEU A 371 3.03 8.71 30.63
C LEU A 371 1.58 9.14 30.84
N LYS A 372 0.70 8.20 31.18
CA LYS A 372 -0.72 8.48 31.45
C LYS A 372 -0.88 9.36 32.70
N ASN A 373 -0.11 9.08 33.74
CA ASN A 373 -0.20 9.76 35.03
C ASN A 373 0.47 11.14 35.06
N ALA A 374 1.34 11.45 34.10
CA ALA A 374 1.85 12.81 33.94
C ALA A 374 0.71 13.69 33.42
N GLU A 375 0.25 14.70 34.16
CA GLU A 375 -0.88 15.56 33.80
C GLU A 375 -0.43 16.78 33.00
N ASN A 376 0.75 17.30 33.32
CA ASN A 376 1.33 18.52 32.73
C ASN A 376 2.72 18.29 32.11
N ALA A 377 3.28 19.34 31.52
CA ALA A 377 4.58 19.28 30.86
C ALA A 377 5.72 18.93 31.83
N GLU A 378 5.75 19.50 33.03
CA GLU A 378 6.82 19.25 34.00
C GLU A 378 6.88 17.78 34.39
N GLU A 379 5.73 17.18 34.71
CA GLU A 379 5.64 15.75 35.03
C GLU A 379 6.02 14.87 33.83
N PHE A 380 5.58 15.22 32.62
CA PHE A 380 5.87 14.44 31.43
C PHE A 380 7.37 14.42 31.11
N PHE A 381 8.02 15.58 31.14
CA PHE A 381 9.47 15.66 30.93
C PHE A 381 10.26 15.08 32.10
N ALA A 382 9.75 15.14 33.33
CA ALA A 382 10.34 14.47 34.49
C ALA A 382 10.37 12.95 34.33
N VAL A 383 9.31 12.35 33.78
CA VAL A 383 9.26 10.92 33.45
C VAL A 383 10.35 10.57 32.45
N LEU A 384 10.48 11.34 31.35
CA LEU A 384 11.51 11.09 30.33
C LEU A 384 12.95 11.33 30.83
N ARG A 385 13.15 12.15 31.85
CA ARG A 385 14.47 12.31 32.50
C ARG A 385 14.87 11.06 33.27
N ARG A 386 13.90 10.41 33.89
CA ARG A 386 14.15 9.27 34.78
C ARG A 386 14.48 8.01 33.98
N GLU A 387 13.73 7.76 32.90
CA GLU A 387 13.86 6.54 32.11
C GLU A 387 13.39 6.74 30.67
N ASP A 388 14.06 6.04 29.75
CA ASP A 388 13.65 5.97 28.36
C ASP A 388 12.31 5.23 28.24
N THR A 389 11.43 5.72 27.37
CA THR A 389 10.14 5.09 27.10
C THR A 389 10.09 4.54 25.68
N LEU A 390 10.02 3.21 25.57
CA LEU A 390 9.75 2.52 24.32
C LEU A 390 8.24 2.37 24.11
N LEU A 391 7.76 2.72 22.93
CA LEU A 391 6.39 2.62 22.49
C LEU A 391 6.30 1.59 21.36
N HIS A 392 5.35 0.69 21.42
CA HIS A 392 5.10 -0.32 20.39
C HIS A 392 3.69 -0.13 19.82
N HIS A 393 3.58 0.62 18.73
CA HIS A 393 2.32 0.82 18.02
C HIS A 393 1.95 -0.45 17.24
N PRO A 394 0.65 -0.79 17.09
CA PRO A 394 -0.52 -0.06 17.58
C PRO A 394 -0.90 -0.40 19.04
N TYR A 395 -0.11 -1.22 19.74
CA TYR A 395 -0.41 -1.68 21.10
C TYR A 395 -0.39 -0.53 22.12
N ASP A 396 0.63 0.30 22.03
CA ASP A 396 0.73 1.57 22.71
C ASP A 396 0.07 2.68 21.89
N SER A 397 -0.66 3.55 22.57
CA SER A 397 -1.36 4.66 21.95
C SER A 397 -0.37 5.69 21.38
N PHE A 398 -0.55 6.00 20.10
CA PHE A 398 0.18 7.08 19.42
C PHE A 398 -0.06 8.46 20.06
N ARG A 399 -1.11 8.59 20.89
CA ARG A 399 -1.36 9.77 21.71
C ARG A 399 -0.17 10.15 22.59
N SER A 400 0.66 9.18 22.98
CA SER A 400 1.89 9.44 23.74
C SER A 400 2.86 10.36 22.97
N VAL A 401 2.95 10.17 21.65
CA VAL A 401 3.81 10.96 20.76
C VAL A 401 3.19 12.32 20.44
N THR A 402 1.87 12.37 20.19
CA THR A 402 1.21 13.65 19.95
C THR A 402 1.22 14.53 21.19
N ARG A 403 0.98 13.94 22.37
CA ARG A 403 1.06 14.64 23.66
C ARG A 403 2.44 15.20 23.95
N PHE A 404 3.52 14.49 23.57
CA PHE A 404 4.89 15.00 23.69
C PHE A 404 5.05 16.35 22.96
N ILE A 405 4.53 16.48 21.74
CA ILE A 405 4.58 17.73 20.97
C ILE A 405 3.59 18.77 21.50
N GLU A 406 2.37 18.38 21.88
CA GLU A 406 1.36 19.29 22.42
C GLU A 406 1.80 19.93 23.74
N LEU A 407 2.35 19.13 24.66
CA LEU A 407 2.90 19.64 25.92
C LEU A 407 4.11 20.53 25.67
N ALA A 408 4.99 20.17 24.74
CA ALA A 408 6.12 21.02 24.37
C ALA A 408 5.68 22.37 23.78
N ALA A 409 4.61 22.36 22.98
CA ALA A 409 4.06 23.58 22.40
C ALA A 409 3.51 24.55 23.46
N GLY A 410 2.86 24.00 24.50
CA GLY A 410 2.27 24.78 25.59
C GLY A 410 3.22 25.18 26.72
N ASP A 411 4.35 24.49 26.90
CA ASP A 411 5.28 24.75 28.00
C ASP A 411 6.07 26.05 27.81
N PRO A 412 6.02 27.03 28.73
CA PRO A 412 6.81 28.26 28.63
C PRO A 412 8.32 28.03 28.69
N ASN A 413 8.79 26.91 29.23
CA ASN A 413 10.20 26.59 29.35
C ASN A 413 10.79 25.96 28.08
N VAL A 414 9.96 25.60 27.10
CA VAL A 414 10.44 25.06 25.82
C VAL A 414 10.89 26.20 24.91
N LEU A 415 12.14 26.10 24.46
CA LEU A 415 12.81 27.10 23.62
C LEU A 415 12.63 26.80 22.14
N ALA A 416 12.71 25.52 21.76
CA ALA A 416 12.66 25.10 20.36
C ALA A 416 12.03 23.72 20.18
N ILE A 417 11.35 23.54 19.05
CA ILE A 417 10.79 22.26 18.59
C ILE A 417 11.25 22.04 17.15
N LYS A 418 11.90 20.90 16.88
CA LYS A 418 12.30 20.49 15.52
C LYS A 418 11.70 19.13 15.19
N MET A 419 11.18 18.97 13.97
CA MET A 419 10.48 17.74 13.59
C MET A 419 10.64 17.40 12.10
N THR A 420 10.73 16.11 11.78
CA THR A 420 10.62 15.62 10.40
C THR A 420 9.19 15.15 10.11
N LEU A 421 8.61 15.61 9.00
CA LEU A 421 7.25 15.32 8.56
C LEU A 421 7.29 14.72 7.15
N TYR A 422 7.12 13.40 7.07
CA TYR A 422 7.09 12.67 5.80
C TYR A 422 5.68 12.61 5.21
N ARG A 423 4.71 12.16 6.01
CA ARG A 423 3.28 12.10 5.66
C ARG A 423 2.46 12.59 6.84
N THR A 424 1.52 13.49 6.60
CA THR A 424 0.61 14.00 7.63
C THR A 424 -0.85 13.82 7.20
N SER A 425 -1.75 13.64 8.17
CA SER A 425 -3.18 13.63 7.87
C SER A 425 -3.68 15.05 7.57
N LYS A 426 -4.79 15.16 6.83
CA LYS A 426 -5.48 16.44 6.56
C LYS A 426 -5.86 17.23 7.82
N ASP A 427 -5.89 16.58 8.97
CA ASP A 427 -6.32 17.18 10.24
C ASP A 427 -5.33 16.86 11.38
N SER A 428 -4.02 16.95 11.08
CA SER A 428 -2.94 16.55 11.99
C SER A 428 -2.85 17.40 13.27
N PRO A 429 -3.04 16.82 14.48
CA PRO A 429 -2.87 17.53 15.75
C PRO A 429 -1.44 18.03 15.97
N ILE A 430 -0.46 17.29 15.44
CA ILE A 430 0.96 17.65 15.50
C ILE A 430 1.20 18.96 14.75
N VAL A 431 0.69 19.09 13.52
CA VAL A 431 0.89 20.32 12.72
C VAL A 431 0.26 21.53 13.43
N LYS A 432 -0.96 21.36 13.96
CA LYS A 432 -1.63 22.40 14.75
C LYS A 432 -0.83 22.76 16.00
N ALA A 433 -0.20 21.80 16.68
CA ALA A 433 0.65 22.06 17.84
C ALA A 433 1.94 22.82 17.48
N LEU A 434 2.57 22.49 16.35
CA LEU A 434 3.75 23.20 15.84
C LEU A 434 3.43 24.67 15.49
N MET A 435 2.29 24.91 14.83
CA MET A 435 1.82 26.27 14.53
C MET A 435 1.61 27.09 15.81
N ARG A 436 0.88 26.54 16.80
CA ARG A 436 0.68 27.21 18.11
C ARG A 436 1.99 27.50 18.84
N ALA A 437 2.96 26.59 18.75
CA ALA A 437 4.27 26.78 19.38
C ALA A 437 5.02 27.98 18.76
N ALA A 438 4.98 28.11 17.43
CA ALA A 438 5.60 29.23 16.70
C ALA A 438 4.89 30.56 17.03
N GLU A 439 3.56 30.58 17.04
CA GLU A 439 2.75 31.73 17.45
C GLU A 439 3.02 32.17 18.89
N SER A 440 3.42 31.22 19.76
CA SER A 440 3.83 31.48 21.14
C SER A 440 5.30 31.94 21.28
N GLY A 441 5.99 32.21 20.16
CA GLY A 441 7.37 32.72 20.12
C GLY A 441 8.46 31.66 20.27
N LYS A 442 8.14 30.36 20.23
CA LYS A 442 9.14 29.29 20.25
C LYS A 442 9.80 29.14 18.88
N GLN A 443 11.06 28.72 18.84
CA GLN A 443 11.70 28.40 17.56
C GLN A 443 11.21 27.05 17.05
N VAL A 444 10.39 27.05 16.01
CA VAL A 444 9.84 25.82 15.42
C VAL A 444 10.44 25.58 14.04
N THR A 445 10.95 24.37 13.82
CA THR A 445 11.49 23.95 12.53
C THR A 445 10.83 22.64 12.09
N ALA A 446 10.23 22.63 10.90
CA ALA A 446 9.59 21.45 10.35
C ALA A 446 10.22 21.09 9.01
N LEU A 447 10.84 19.91 8.93
CA LEU A 447 11.32 19.38 7.66
C LEU A 447 10.19 18.62 6.98
N VAL A 448 9.71 19.12 5.85
CA VAL A 448 8.60 18.52 5.11
C VAL A 448 9.13 17.81 3.86
N GLU A 449 8.85 16.52 3.74
CA GLU A 449 9.17 15.75 2.53
C GLU A 449 8.05 15.94 1.49
N LEU A 450 8.31 16.75 0.47
CA LEU A 450 7.37 16.96 -0.63
C LEU A 450 7.28 15.75 -1.57
N LYS A 451 8.32 14.90 -1.66
CA LYS A 451 8.36 13.69 -2.50
C LYS A 451 7.68 12.48 -1.85
N ALA A 452 6.88 12.68 -0.80
CA ALA A 452 6.14 11.63 -0.15
C ALA A 452 4.98 11.17 -1.05
N ARG A 453 5.08 9.92 -1.53
CA ARG A 453 4.14 9.36 -2.52
C ARG A 453 2.69 9.49 -2.06
N PHE A 454 1.83 10.00 -2.92
CA PHE A 454 0.36 10.11 -2.78
C PHE A 454 -0.15 11.13 -1.75
N ASP A 455 0.73 11.89 -1.10
CA ASP A 455 0.38 12.89 -0.09
C ASP A 455 0.87 14.31 -0.47
N GLU A 456 1.32 14.50 -1.71
CA GLU A 456 2.03 15.70 -2.16
C GLU A 456 1.17 16.97 -2.00
N GLU A 457 -0.10 16.93 -2.41
CA GLU A 457 -1.03 18.07 -2.32
C GLU A 457 -1.30 18.48 -0.87
N ASN A 458 -1.47 17.52 0.03
CA ASN A 458 -1.68 17.78 1.46
C ASN A 458 -0.42 18.38 2.09
N ASN A 459 0.76 17.84 1.77
CA ASN A 459 2.03 18.34 2.29
C ASN A 459 2.32 19.78 1.83
N ILE A 460 2.00 20.13 0.58
CA ILE A 460 2.12 21.52 0.07
C ILE A 460 1.19 22.46 0.83
N THR A 461 -0.05 22.05 1.06
CA THR A 461 -1.04 22.85 1.80
C THR A 461 -0.58 23.10 3.23
N TRP A 462 -0.09 22.06 3.91
CA TRP A 462 0.41 22.17 5.28
C TRP A 462 1.69 22.99 5.38
N ALA A 463 2.61 22.87 4.43
CA ALA A 463 3.83 23.67 4.40
C ALA A 463 3.50 25.17 4.41
N ARG A 464 2.59 25.60 3.53
CA ARG A 464 2.15 27.01 3.46
C ARG A 464 1.49 27.48 4.76
N ALA A 465 0.62 26.66 5.35
CA ALA A 465 -0.04 26.99 6.61
C ALA A 465 0.97 27.13 7.77
N MET A 466 1.96 26.24 7.85
CA MET A 466 3.02 26.29 8.86
C MET A 466 3.90 27.54 8.72
N GLU A 467 4.32 27.87 7.49
CA GLU A 467 5.10 29.08 7.21
C GLU A 467 4.34 30.35 7.62
N ALA A 468 3.04 30.42 7.33
CA ALA A 468 2.20 31.56 7.69
C ALA A 468 2.09 31.77 9.22
N SER A 469 2.19 30.70 10.02
CA SER A 469 2.22 30.77 11.49
C SER A 469 3.63 30.99 12.07
N GLY A 470 4.65 31.19 11.24
CA GLY A 470 6.03 31.46 11.69
C GLY A 470 6.89 30.22 11.95
N VAL A 471 6.44 29.02 11.54
CA VAL A 471 7.27 27.82 11.55
C VAL A 471 8.32 27.94 10.44
N HIS A 472 9.58 27.65 10.75
CA HIS A 472 10.62 27.55 9.73
C HIS A 472 10.50 26.20 9.01
N VAL A 473 9.80 26.21 7.87
CA VAL A 473 9.64 25.03 7.02
C VAL A 473 10.89 24.86 6.16
N VAL A 474 11.44 23.65 6.17
CA VAL A 474 12.60 23.28 5.36
C VAL A 474 12.23 22.09 4.49
N TYR A 475 12.62 22.13 3.24
CA TYR A 475 12.50 21.00 2.33
C TYR A 475 13.81 20.21 2.36
N GLY A 476 13.72 18.88 2.30
CA GLY A 476 14.90 18.01 2.37
C GLY A 476 15.99 18.37 1.34
N LEU A 477 17.17 17.79 1.51
CA LEU A 477 18.31 18.01 0.60
C LEU A 477 17.96 17.56 -0.83
N VAL A 478 18.34 18.36 -1.83
CA VAL A 478 18.16 18.02 -3.26
C VAL A 478 18.81 16.66 -3.56
N GLY A 479 18.15 15.84 -4.37
CA GLY A 479 18.57 14.46 -4.69
C GLY A 479 18.36 13.43 -3.57
N LEU A 480 18.03 13.85 -2.34
CA LEU A 480 17.83 12.95 -1.20
C LEU A 480 16.40 13.01 -0.67
N LYS A 481 15.93 11.89 -0.10
CA LYS A 481 14.65 11.82 0.62
C LYS A 481 14.89 11.72 2.11
N THR A 482 14.18 12.53 2.90
CA THR A 482 14.25 12.45 4.35
C THR A 482 13.22 11.46 4.87
N HIS A 483 13.68 10.23 5.17
CA HIS A 483 12.81 9.17 5.69
C HIS A 483 12.93 8.98 7.22
N SER A 484 13.77 9.73 7.93
CA SER A 484 13.85 9.64 9.40
C SER A 484 12.59 10.21 10.05
N LYS A 485 12.16 9.63 11.18
CA LYS A 485 11.07 10.16 12.01
C LYS A 485 11.63 10.58 13.34
N LEU A 486 11.91 11.88 13.42
CA LEU A 486 12.63 12.51 14.51
C LEU A 486 11.82 13.69 15.03
N GLY A 487 11.48 13.66 16.31
CA GLY A 487 10.90 14.77 17.05
C GLY A 487 11.92 15.22 18.08
N PHE A 488 12.14 16.53 18.22
CA PHE A 488 13.20 17.06 19.04
C PHE A 488 12.73 18.32 19.76
N VAL A 489 12.84 18.32 21.08
CA VAL A 489 12.40 19.41 21.95
C VAL A 489 13.58 19.89 22.79
N VAL A 490 13.81 21.20 22.77
CA VAL A 490 14.82 21.86 23.60
C VAL A 490 14.12 22.62 24.71
N ARG A 491 14.38 22.25 25.95
CA ARG A 491 13.72 22.78 27.15
C ARG A 491 14.74 23.37 28.11
N ARG A 492 14.45 24.54 28.68
CA ARG A 492 15.23 25.14 29.76
C ARG A 492 14.75 24.57 31.10
N GLU A 493 15.67 24.06 31.90
CA GLU A 493 15.38 23.53 33.24
C GLU A 493 16.37 24.11 34.24
N GLY A 494 15.92 25.11 35.00
CA GLY A 494 16.84 25.94 35.80
C GLY A 494 17.86 26.63 34.89
N ASP A 495 19.14 26.42 35.19
CA ASP A 495 20.26 26.97 34.42
C ASP A 495 20.73 26.06 33.28
N GLU A 496 20.15 24.88 33.12
CA GLU A 496 20.52 23.91 32.09
C GLU A 496 19.58 23.94 30.88
N ILE A 497 20.11 23.58 29.71
CA ILE A 497 19.31 23.26 28.53
C ILE A 497 19.31 21.76 28.35
N ARG A 498 18.11 21.17 28.32
CA ARG A 498 17.90 19.74 28.09
C ARG A 498 17.25 19.50 26.73
N ARG A 499 17.54 18.30 26.20
CA ARG A 499 17.11 17.85 24.89
C ARG A 499 16.30 16.58 25.06
N TYR A 500 15.10 16.57 24.53
CA TYR A 500 14.22 15.42 24.50
C TYR A 500 13.99 15.00 23.06
N VAL A 501 14.07 13.69 22.81
CA VAL A 501 14.03 13.13 21.46
C VAL A 501 12.96 12.06 21.37
N HIS A 502 12.16 12.12 20.29
CA HIS A 502 11.38 11.01 19.80
C HIS A 502 12.04 10.45 18.53
N LEU A 503 12.29 9.13 18.50
CA LEU A 503 12.75 8.39 17.33
C LEU A 503 11.71 7.33 16.96
N GLY A 504 11.18 7.36 15.74
CA GLY A 504 10.17 6.41 15.27
C GLY A 504 10.62 5.60 14.07
N THR A 505 10.15 4.35 13.96
CA THR A 505 10.17 3.59 12.69
C THR A 505 9.04 4.01 11.75
N GLY A 506 7.91 4.44 12.32
CA GLY A 506 6.69 4.83 11.62
C GLY A 506 6.53 6.33 11.41
N ASN A 507 5.65 6.71 10.48
CA ASN A 507 5.29 8.11 10.19
C ASN A 507 4.48 8.75 11.33
N TYR A 508 4.50 10.09 11.40
CA TYR A 508 3.66 10.86 12.33
C TYR A 508 2.20 10.99 11.84
N ASN A 509 1.51 9.87 11.73
CA ASN A 509 0.13 9.79 11.25
C ASN A 509 -0.71 8.87 12.16
N GLU A 510 -1.70 9.45 12.85
CA GLU A 510 -2.53 8.77 13.83
C GLU A 510 -3.39 7.63 13.24
N VAL A 511 -3.80 7.76 11.98
CA VAL A 511 -4.63 6.75 11.31
C VAL A 511 -3.79 5.52 11.02
N THR A 512 -2.61 5.70 10.44
CA THR A 512 -1.72 4.59 10.12
C THR A 512 -1.10 3.96 11.37
N ALA A 513 -0.89 4.72 12.44
CA ALA A 513 -0.35 4.20 13.71
C ALA A 513 -1.30 3.20 14.42
N ARG A 514 -2.57 3.11 13.99
CA ARG A 514 -3.52 2.07 14.46
C ARG A 514 -3.45 0.78 13.65
N ILE A 515 -2.79 0.82 12.49
CA ILE A 515 -2.77 -0.27 11.50
C ILE A 515 -1.36 -0.85 11.39
N TYR A 516 -0.34 0.00 11.40
CA TYR A 516 1.06 -0.41 11.26
C TYR A 516 1.70 -0.72 12.60
N THR A 517 2.61 -1.70 12.57
CA THR A 517 3.43 -2.06 13.72
C THR A 517 4.72 -1.28 13.68
N ASP A 518 4.89 -0.36 14.62
CA ASP A 518 6.00 0.57 14.66
C ASP A 518 6.55 0.71 16.08
N ILE A 519 7.84 1.04 16.18
CA ILE A 519 8.51 1.29 17.45
C ILE A 519 8.84 2.78 17.54
N GLY A 520 8.50 3.39 18.66
CA GLY A 520 8.88 4.76 19.03
C GLY A 520 9.75 4.75 20.29
N LEU A 521 10.79 5.59 20.34
CA LEU A 521 11.61 5.79 21.53
C LEU A 521 11.52 7.26 21.94
N LEU A 522 11.03 7.51 23.15
CA LEU A 522 11.14 8.81 23.84
C LEU A 522 12.31 8.75 24.81
N THR A 523 13.26 9.67 24.69
CA THR A 523 14.49 9.67 25.49
C THR A 523 14.97 11.09 25.82
N ALA A 524 15.59 11.22 26.99
CA ALA A 524 16.36 12.40 27.39
C ALA A 524 17.87 12.15 27.40
N ASN A 525 18.34 11.07 26.74
CA ASN A 525 19.75 10.70 26.68
C ASN A 525 20.59 11.84 26.03
N PRO A 526 21.60 12.39 26.74
CA PRO A 526 22.39 13.51 26.23
C PRO A 526 23.11 13.25 24.90
N GLU A 527 23.61 12.04 24.67
CA GLU A 527 24.34 11.70 23.44
C GLU A 527 23.39 11.59 22.24
N ILE A 528 22.21 11.00 22.43
CA ILE A 528 21.16 10.95 21.40
C ILE A 528 20.63 12.37 21.11
N GLY A 529 20.45 13.19 22.15
CA GLY A 529 20.04 14.59 22.00
C GLY A 529 21.07 15.44 21.23
N GLU A 530 22.37 15.22 21.47
CA GLU A 530 23.44 15.88 20.71
C GLU A 530 23.44 15.44 19.24
N ASP A 531 23.32 14.14 18.97
CA ASP A 531 23.23 13.60 17.61
C ASP A 531 21.99 14.14 16.87
N ALA A 532 20.83 14.17 17.52
CA ALA A 532 19.62 14.77 16.94
C ALA A 532 19.81 16.25 16.58
N SER A 533 20.52 17.01 17.43
CA SER A 533 20.86 18.42 17.14
C SER A 533 21.73 18.54 15.90
N LYS A 534 22.75 17.69 15.76
CA LYS A 534 23.65 17.65 14.59
C LYS A 534 22.90 17.28 13.32
N ILE A 535 21.99 16.30 13.38
CA ILE A 535 21.16 15.88 12.26
C ILE A 535 20.30 17.06 11.77
N PHE A 536 19.60 17.76 12.65
CA PHE A 536 18.81 18.92 12.22
C PHE A 536 19.67 20.04 11.64
N ASN A 537 20.82 20.34 12.24
CA ASN A 537 21.71 21.37 11.69
C ASN A 537 22.26 20.99 10.31
N LEU A 538 22.50 19.70 10.06
CA LEU A 538 22.87 19.18 8.74
C LEU A 538 21.75 19.32 7.72
N LEU A 539 20.51 19.07 8.14
CA LEU A 539 19.36 19.12 7.25
C LEU A 539 18.91 20.56 6.94
N THR A 540 19.14 21.51 7.85
CA THR A 540 18.69 22.90 7.69
C THR A 540 19.79 23.89 7.33
N GLY A 541 21.05 23.49 7.38
CA GLY A 541 22.18 24.39 7.18
C GLY A 541 23.21 23.83 6.19
N MET A 542 24.00 24.73 5.61
CA MET A 542 25.18 24.39 4.80
C MET A 542 26.30 23.89 5.72
N SER A 543 26.26 22.62 6.11
CA SER A 543 27.25 22.04 7.02
C SER A 543 27.77 20.69 6.50
N GLN A 544 29.03 20.39 6.80
CA GLN A 544 29.62 19.08 6.55
C GLN A 544 29.16 18.10 7.64
N PHE A 545 29.06 16.81 7.28
CA PHE A 545 28.65 15.76 8.22
C PHE A 545 29.64 15.69 9.40
N PRO A 546 29.21 16.00 10.64
CA PRO A 546 30.12 16.14 11.78
C PRO A 546 30.44 14.81 12.47
N GLY A 547 29.89 13.69 11.99
CA GLY A 547 29.89 12.42 12.71
C GLY A 547 28.87 12.38 13.86
N LEU A 548 28.41 11.18 14.19
CA LEU A 548 27.42 10.90 15.23
C LEU A 548 28.00 9.92 16.26
N LYS A 549 27.55 10.02 17.52
CA LYS A 549 28.07 9.20 18.64
C LYS A 549 27.31 7.89 18.80
N ARG A 550 25.98 7.94 18.69
CA ARG A 550 25.04 6.84 18.94
C ARG A 550 24.18 6.52 17.73
N LEU A 551 23.67 7.56 17.06
CA LEU A 551 22.79 7.38 15.91
C LEU A 551 23.59 7.05 14.65
N LEU A 552 22.96 6.32 13.74
CA LEU A 552 23.47 6.05 12.40
C LEU A 552 22.60 6.78 11.38
N MET A 553 23.20 7.35 10.35
CA MET A 553 22.50 8.18 9.37
C MET A 553 22.93 7.81 7.95
N ALA A 554 21.96 7.49 7.09
CA ALA A 554 22.19 7.40 5.66
C ALA A 554 22.24 8.82 5.03
N PRO A 555 23.04 9.05 3.97
CA PRO A 555 23.91 8.09 3.28
C PRO A 555 25.30 7.93 3.94
N PHE A 556 25.53 8.45 5.14
CA PHE A 556 26.85 8.52 5.79
C PHE A 556 27.25 7.20 6.50
N GLY A 557 27.58 6.17 5.71
CA GLY A 557 28.27 4.95 6.20
C GLY A 557 27.41 3.94 6.94
N LEU A 558 26.09 3.98 6.72
CA LEU A 558 25.13 3.06 7.34
C LEU A 558 25.38 1.60 6.91
N ASP A 559 25.66 1.38 5.63
CA ASP A 559 26.05 0.10 5.02
C ASP A 559 27.28 -0.51 5.69
N LYS A 560 28.35 0.29 5.82
CA LYS A 560 29.62 -0.12 6.43
C LYS A 560 29.44 -0.52 7.89
N GLU A 561 28.59 0.19 8.64
CA GLU A 561 28.32 -0.12 10.03
C GLU A 561 27.50 -1.41 10.19
N PHE A 562 26.56 -1.71 9.28
CA PHE A 562 25.89 -3.00 9.27
C PHE A 562 26.85 -4.15 8.96
N ILE A 563 27.68 -4.01 7.92
CA ILE A 563 28.70 -5.03 7.57
C ILE A 563 29.64 -5.26 8.74
N LYS A 564 30.14 -4.20 9.39
CA LYS A 564 31.01 -4.32 10.57
C LYS A 564 30.37 -5.09 11.73
N ARG A 565 29.06 -4.93 11.96
CA ARG A 565 28.33 -5.68 12.99
C ARG A 565 28.15 -7.15 12.62
N ILE A 566 27.90 -7.43 11.36
CA ILE A 566 27.86 -8.80 10.83
C ILE A 566 29.23 -9.47 10.98
N ASP A 567 30.31 -8.78 10.58
CA ASP A 567 31.68 -9.25 10.72
C ASP A 567 32.07 -9.54 12.18
N ARG A 568 31.60 -8.71 13.11
CA ARG A 568 31.80 -8.93 14.55
C ARG A 568 31.20 -10.26 15.00
N GLU A 569 29.95 -10.54 14.65
CA GLU A 569 29.31 -11.82 15.00
C GLU A 569 29.97 -13.00 14.27
N THR A 570 30.40 -12.81 13.03
CA THR A 570 31.19 -13.80 12.29
C THR A 570 32.51 -14.13 13.00
N ALA A 571 33.21 -13.12 13.54
CA ALA A 571 34.43 -13.33 14.30
C ALA A 571 34.18 -14.11 15.61
N HIS A 572 33.10 -13.79 16.33
CA HIS A 572 32.68 -14.53 17.52
C HIS A 572 32.38 -16.00 17.21
N ALA A 573 31.64 -16.27 16.12
CA ALA A 573 31.32 -17.62 15.66
C ALA A 573 32.59 -18.42 15.28
N LYS A 574 33.49 -17.82 14.50
CA LYS A 574 34.76 -18.45 14.09
C LYS A 574 35.66 -18.75 15.29
N LYS A 575 35.73 -17.86 16.28
CA LYS A 575 36.53 -18.07 17.50
C LYS A 575 36.02 -19.28 18.29
N ALA A 576 34.70 -19.38 18.48
CA ALA A 576 34.10 -20.51 19.18
C ALA A 576 34.29 -21.84 18.43
N ALA A 577 34.13 -21.86 17.11
CA ALA A 577 34.37 -23.05 16.29
C ALA A 577 35.82 -23.58 16.41
N ARG A 578 36.78 -22.69 16.67
CA ARG A 578 38.20 -23.04 16.87
C ARG A 578 38.54 -23.39 18.32
N SER A 579 37.63 -23.16 19.26
CA SER A 579 37.87 -23.36 20.69
C SER A 579 37.80 -24.84 21.05
N LYS A 580 38.95 -25.43 21.43
CA LYS A 580 39.06 -26.85 21.85
C LYS A 580 38.37 -27.15 23.19
N THR A 581 38.03 -26.12 23.96
CA THR A 581 37.39 -26.23 25.29
C THR A 581 35.86 -26.26 25.22
N GLY A 582 35.26 -26.25 24.02
CA GLY A 582 33.80 -26.28 23.86
C GLY A 582 33.13 -24.97 24.29
N GLU A 583 33.86 -23.85 24.21
CA GLU A 583 33.37 -22.52 24.57
C GLU A 583 32.14 -22.17 23.70
N LYS A 584 30.95 -22.15 24.31
CA LYS A 584 29.71 -21.79 23.62
C LYS A 584 29.71 -20.30 23.33
N THR A 585 29.55 -19.94 22.07
CA THR A 585 29.23 -18.56 21.67
C THR A 585 27.74 -18.44 21.39
N ASP A 586 27.17 -17.29 21.74
CA ASP A 586 25.80 -16.89 21.38
C ASP A 586 25.82 -15.94 20.17
N ALA A 587 26.78 -16.13 19.23
CA ALA A 587 26.88 -15.34 18.02
C ALA A 587 25.57 -15.44 17.22
N ARG A 588 24.81 -14.35 17.18
CA ARG A 588 23.46 -14.33 16.64
C ARG A 588 23.13 -12.97 16.04
N ILE A 589 22.53 -13.01 14.87
CA ILE A 589 21.97 -11.84 14.19
C ILE A 589 20.46 -12.03 14.10
N ILE A 590 19.69 -11.05 14.59
CA ILE A 590 18.23 -10.99 14.45
C ILE A 590 17.90 -9.70 13.74
N VAL A 591 17.23 -9.81 12.59
CA VAL A 591 16.83 -8.66 11.78
C VAL A 591 15.33 -8.71 11.52
N LYS A 592 14.65 -7.60 11.79
CA LYS A 592 13.25 -7.36 11.42
C LYS A 592 13.23 -6.12 10.54
N MET A 593 12.83 -6.28 9.28
CA MET A 593 12.79 -5.22 8.29
C MET A 593 11.70 -5.49 7.27
N ASN A 594 11.28 -4.45 6.55
CA ASN A 594 10.28 -4.58 5.49
C ASN A 594 10.87 -5.16 4.19
N SER A 595 12.17 -4.95 3.94
CA SER A 595 12.85 -5.45 2.74
C SER A 595 14.35 -5.58 2.98
N LEU A 596 14.94 -6.70 2.53
CA LEU A 596 16.39 -6.93 2.48
C LEU A 596 16.78 -7.05 1.00
N VAL A 597 17.41 -6.01 0.44
CA VAL A 597 17.70 -5.91 -1.00
C VAL A 597 19.12 -5.45 -1.32
N ASP A 598 19.86 -4.93 -0.33
CA ASP A 598 21.20 -4.41 -0.55
C ASP A 598 22.19 -5.56 -0.78
N PRO A 599 22.87 -5.64 -1.95
CA PRO A 599 23.74 -6.77 -2.26
C PRO A 599 24.93 -6.88 -1.31
N SER A 600 25.49 -5.76 -0.84
CA SER A 600 26.64 -5.77 0.05
C SER A 600 26.30 -6.34 1.42
N VAL A 601 25.14 -5.99 1.96
CA VAL A 601 24.63 -6.52 3.23
C VAL A 601 24.19 -7.98 3.06
N ILE A 602 23.52 -8.33 1.96
CA ILE A 602 23.13 -9.73 1.67
C ILE A 602 24.38 -10.61 1.59
N LYS A 603 25.42 -10.18 0.86
CA LYS A 603 26.70 -10.88 0.75
C LYS A 603 27.41 -11.03 2.09
N ALA A 604 27.31 -10.05 2.97
CA ALA A 604 27.88 -10.15 4.32
C ALA A 604 27.11 -11.15 5.21
N LEU A 605 25.80 -11.33 4.98
CA LEU A 605 24.98 -12.29 5.72
C LEU A 605 25.17 -13.74 5.26
N TYR A 606 25.51 -13.96 3.99
CA TYR A 606 25.93 -15.27 3.46
C TYR A 606 27.31 -15.68 3.99
#